data_AF-A0A356MQY3-F1
#
_entry.id   AF-A0A356MQY3-F1
#
_cell.length_a   1.000
_cell.length_b   1.000
_cell.length_c   1.000
_cell.angle_alpha   90.00
_cell.angle_beta   90.00
_cell.angle_gamma   90.00
#
_symmetry.space_group_name_H-M   'P 1'
#
loop_
_entity.id
_entity.type
_entity.pdbx_description
1 polymer ?
#
loop_
_entity_poly.entity_id
_entity_poly.type
_entity_poly.pdbx_seq_one_letter_code
_entity_poly.pdbx_strand_id
1 'polypeptide(L)'
;MNEPQASMPDGDEVNNRDRQQTLRIRAAWLYYVEGMTQSDVADTLNVSRIMINRLLSEARSRGEVSIKVTSEMVPLVELQRGLEREYGLTRAIVARLPSETIDPTRSIASAAGGFISGLLADNMTIGVGWGQTLQAMLSFVQPRNLPGMRVISLLGGIAMARRFNPADFAWQFA
;
A
#
# COMPACT_ATOMS: atom_id res chain seq x y z
N MET A 1 59.89 20.99 -0.32
CA MET A 1 58.55 20.82 0.27
C MET A 1 57.57 20.85 -0.88
N ASN A 2 57.02 19.69 -1.26
CA ASN A 2 56.06 19.58 -2.36
C ASN A 2 54.68 20.07 -1.89
N GLU A 3 54.11 21.04 -2.59
CA GLU A 3 52.69 21.36 -2.51
C GLU A 3 51.86 20.24 -3.17
N PRO A 4 50.71 19.85 -2.60
CA PRO A 4 49.82 18.89 -3.24
C PRO A 4 49.07 19.58 -4.39
N GLN A 5 49.37 19.18 -5.63
CA GLN A 5 48.54 19.51 -6.79
C GLN A 5 47.14 18.91 -6.58
N ALA A 6 46.16 19.75 -6.29
CA ALA A 6 44.76 19.39 -6.44
C ALA A 6 44.49 19.18 -7.93
N SER A 7 44.41 17.91 -8.34
CA SER A 7 44.00 17.52 -9.68
C SER A 7 42.62 18.09 -9.99
N MET A 8 42.56 19.06 -10.89
CA MET A 8 41.31 19.56 -11.46
C MET A 8 40.62 18.40 -12.22
N PRO A 9 39.29 18.26 -12.13
CA PRO A 9 38.58 17.23 -12.89
C PRO A 9 38.76 17.47 -14.39
N ASP A 10 39.04 16.40 -15.12
CA ASP A 10 39.27 16.40 -16.57
C ASP A 10 38.01 16.88 -17.33
N GLY A 11 38.20 17.66 -18.40
CA GLY A 11 37.09 18.37 -19.08
C GLY A 11 36.02 17.43 -19.67
N ASP A 12 36.41 16.21 -20.01
CA ASP A 12 35.51 15.17 -20.52
C ASP A 12 34.59 14.57 -19.44
N GLU A 13 35.04 14.52 -18.17
CA GLU A 13 34.23 14.02 -17.06
C GLU A 13 33.08 14.96 -16.72
N VAL A 14 33.34 16.28 -16.77
CA VAL A 14 32.33 17.31 -16.49
C VAL A 14 31.22 17.26 -17.55
N ASN A 15 31.61 17.19 -18.83
CA ASN A 15 30.67 17.12 -19.94
C ASN A 15 29.77 15.87 -19.89
N ASN A 16 30.32 14.72 -19.48
CA ASN A 16 29.55 13.48 -19.36
C ASN A 16 28.55 13.55 -18.19
N ARG A 17 28.92 14.14 -17.04
CA ARG A 17 28.02 14.33 -15.90
C ARG A 17 26.82 15.19 -16.25
N ASP A 18 27.05 16.30 -16.96
CA ASP A 18 25.99 17.23 -17.39
C ASP A 18 25.03 16.57 -18.38
N ARG A 19 25.55 15.76 -19.31
CA ARG A 19 24.74 15.01 -20.27
C ARG A 19 23.87 13.95 -19.56
N GLN A 20 24.43 13.24 -18.59
CA GLN A 20 23.67 12.27 -17.79
C GLN A 20 22.60 12.93 -16.93
N GLN A 21 22.90 14.08 -16.32
CA GLN A 21 21.93 14.86 -15.57
C GLN A 21 20.80 15.37 -16.47
N THR A 22 21.14 15.91 -17.64
CA THR A 22 20.15 16.39 -18.61
C THR A 22 19.23 15.27 -19.06
N LEU A 23 19.78 14.09 -19.37
CA LEU A 23 19.00 12.92 -19.77
C LEU A 23 18.06 12.45 -18.65
N ARG A 24 18.54 12.45 -17.40
CA ARG A 24 17.76 12.09 -16.21
C ARG A 24 16.59 13.04 -15.98
N ILE A 25 16.83 14.34 -16.03
CA ILE A 25 15.80 15.37 -15.85
C ILE A 25 14.75 15.28 -16.97
N ARG A 26 15.17 15.08 -18.23
CA ARG A 26 14.24 14.87 -19.34
C ARG A 26 13.37 13.63 -19.15
N ALA A 27 13.96 12.50 -18.76
CA ALA A 27 13.20 11.29 -18.48
C ALA A 27 12.15 11.52 -17.37
N ALA A 28 12.54 12.22 -16.30
CA ALA A 28 11.63 12.58 -15.22
C ALA A 28 10.49 13.50 -15.68
N TRP A 29 10.77 14.50 -16.51
CA TRP A 29 9.77 15.42 -17.04
C TRP A 29 8.72 14.69 -17.89
N LEU A 30 9.16 13.92 -18.89
CA LEU A 30 8.26 13.17 -19.77
C LEU A 30 7.36 12.20 -18.99
N TYR A 31 7.91 11.55 -17.97
CA TYR A 31 7.15 10.59 -17.16
C TYR A 31 6.19 11.27 -16.17
N TYR A 32 6.66 12.21 -15.35
CA TYR A 32 5.88 12.78 -14.25
C TYR A 32 5.02 13.98 -14.63
N VAL A 33 5.45 14.77 -15.62
CA VAL A 33 4.75 15.99 -16.04
C VAL A 33 3.89 15.74 -17.27
N GLU A 34 4.44 15.03 -18.28
CA GLU A 34 3.69 14.72 -19.51
C GLU A 34 2.89 13.42 -19.42
N GLY A 35 3.06 12.64 -18.35
CA GLY A 35 2.26 11.44 -18.07
C GLY A 35 2.52 10.27 -19.02
N MET A 36 3.64 10.30 -19.75
CA MET A 36 4.04 9.22 -20.66
C MET A 36 4.32 7.93 -19.90
N THR A 37 4.08 6.77 -20.52
CA THR A 37 4.50 5.50 -19.90
C THR A 37 6.02 5.37 -19.96
N GLN A 38 6.62 4.56 -19.07
CA GLN A 38 8.07 4.33 -19.11
C GLN A 38 8.56 3.79 -20.46
N SER A 39 7.70 3.06 -21.18
CA SER A 39 8.01 2.55 -22.52
C SER A 39 8.06 3.68 -23.54
N ASP A 40 7.06 4.56 -23.54
CA ASP A 40 7.02 5.71 -24.46
C ASP A 40 8.20 6.66 -24.22
N VAL A 41 8.58 6.85 -22.95
CA VAL A 41 9.77 7.65 -22.58
C VAL A 41 11.06 6.98 -23.07
N ALA A 42 11.15 5.65 -22.97
CA ALA A 42 12.30 4.89 -23.45
C ALA A 42 12.49 5.05 -24.97
N ASP A 43 11.39 4.95 -25.72
CA ASP A 43 11.37 5.14 -27.17
C ASP A 43 11.70 6.59 -27.54
N THR A 44 11.11 7.57 -26.84
CA THR A 44 11.34 9.00 -27.09
C THR A 44 12.79 9.42 -26.84
N LEU A 45 13.41 8.88 -25.80
CA LEU A 45 14.80 9.19 -25.44
C LEU A 45 15.82 8.23 -26.07
N ASN A 46 15.37 7.27 -26.87
CA ASN A 46 16.18 6.24 -27.53
C ASN A 46 17.11 5.49 -26.54
N VAL A 47 16.56 5.05 -25.41
CA VAL A 47 17.26 4.30 -24.37
C VAL A 47 16.44 3.10 -23.93
N SER A 48 17.05 2.14 -23.23
CA SER A 48 16.33 0.96 -22.75
C SER A 48 15.38 1.30 -21.59
N ARG A 49 14.29 0.54 -21.44
CA ARG A 49 13.38 0.63 -20.29
C ARG A 49 14.09 0.42 -18.93
N ILE A 50 15.14 -0.39 -18.90
CA ILE A 50 16.00 -0.59 -17.71
C ILE A 50 16.72 0.73 -17.38
N MET A 51 17.27 1.41 -18.39
CA MET A 51 17.90 2.72 -18.21
C MET A 51 16.90 3.78 -17.73
N ILE A 52 15.67 3.81 -18.26
CA ILE A 52 14.62 4.71 -17.76
C ILE A 52 14.31 4.47 -16.29
N ASN A 53 14.12 3.21 -15.87
CA ASN A 53 13.87 2.89 -14.46
C ASN A 53 15.01 3.36 -13.55
N ARG A 54 16.27 3.17 -13.98
CA ARG A 54 17.44 3.68 -13.26
C ARG A 54 17.43 5.20 -13.19
N LEU A 55 17.23 5.91 -14.31
CA LEU A 55 17.21 7.37 -14.37
C LEU A 55 16.12 7.98 -13.48
N LEU A 56 14.89 7.45 -13.54
CA LEU A 56 13.79 7.91 -12.68
C LEU A 56 14.08 7.65 -11.20
N SER A 57 14.68 6.49 -10.87
CA SER A 57 15.06 6.17 -9.50
C SER A 57 16.17 7.09 -8.98
N GLU A 58 17.16 7.40 -9.81
CA GLU A 58 18.22 8.36 -9.50
C GLU A 58 17.70 9.78 -9.34
N ALA A 59 16.74 10.20 -10.17
CA ALA A 59 16.14 11.52 -10.09
C ALA A 59 15.42 11.70 -8.74
N ARG A 60 14.75 10.65 -8.26
CA ARG A 60 14.12 10.61 -6.94
C ARG A 60 15.14 10.57 -5.81
N SER A 61 16.16 9.71 -5.88
CA SER A 61 17.15 9.56 -4.80
C SER A 61 18.03 10.80 -4.63
N ARG A 62 18.27 11.55 -5.72
CA ARG A 62 19.00 12.83 -5.71
C ARG A 62 18.13 14.04 -5.34
N GLY A 63 16.82 13.85 -5.13
CA GLY A 63 15.88 14.93 -4.82
C GLY A 63 15.56 15.87 -5.98
N GLU A 64 15.93 15.51 -7.21
CA GLU A 64 15.59 16.26 -8.44
C GLU A 64 14.09 16.18 -8.75
N VAL A 65 13.42 15.13 -8.26
CA VAL A 65 11.98 14.95 -8.33
C VAL A 65 11.42 14.79 -6.92
N SER A 66 10.47 15.66 -6.57
CA SER A 66 9.67 15.54 -5.36
C SER A 66 8.20 15.34 -5.71
N ILE A 67 7.63 14.22 -5.27
CA ILE A 67 6.21 13.92 -5.49
C ILE A 67 5.47 14.28 -4.22
N LYS A 68 4.70 15.37 -4.27
CA LYS A 68 3.81 15.76 -3.17
C LYS A 68 2.40 15.28 -3.46
N VAL A 69 1.96 14.29 -2.70
CA VAL A 69 0.55 13.87 -2.69
C VAL A 69 -0.17 14.70 -1.64
N THR A 70 -1.16 15.50 -2.05
CA THR A 70 -1.98 16.28 -1.11
C THR A 70 -3.34 15.61 -0.98
N SER A 71 -3.54 14.87 0.11
CA SER A 71 -4.83 14.28 0.46
C SER A 71 -4.87 14.10 1.97
N GLU A 72 -6.05 14.28 2.56
CA GLU A 72 -6.26 13.95 3.98
C GLU A 72 -5.99 12.48 4.29
N MET A 73 -5.97 11.61 3.28
CA MET A 73 -5.71 10.18 3.43
C MET A 73 -4.22 9.85 3.57
N VAL A 74 -3.30 10.77 3.22
CA VAL A 74 -1.85 10.50 3.22
C VAL A 74 -1.35 10.06 4.61
N PRO A 75 -1.67 10.76 5.72
CA PRO A 75 -1.21 10.34 7.04
C PRO A 75 -1.70 8.93 7.43
N LEU A 76 -2.90 8.53 6.98
CA LEU A 76 -3.42 7.19 7.24
C LEU A 76 -2.65 6.13 6.45
N VAL A 77 -2.36 6.40 5.18
CA VAL A 77 -1.58 5.49 4.33
C VAL A 77 -0.16 5.33 4.88
N GLU A 78 0.48 6.42 5.30
CA GLU A 78 1.80 6.39 5.92
C GLU A 78 1.80 5.59 7.21
N LEU A 79 0.81 5.81 8.09
CA LEU A 79 0.68 5.06 9.34
C LEU A 79 0.48 3.56 9.08
N GLN A 80 -0.40 3.18 8.14
CA GLN A 80 -0.59 1.79 7.74
C GLN A 80 0.71 1.15 7.24
N ARG A 81 1.45 1.84 6.35
CA ARG A 81 2.75 1.36 5.85
C ARG A 81 3.82 1.32 6.94
N GLY A 82 3.72 2.19 7.95
CA GLY A 82 4.56 2.16 9.15
C GLY A 82 4.33 0.88 9.93
N LEU A 83 3.08 0.60 10.29
CA LEU A 83 2.67 -0.61 11.02
C LEU A 83 3.06 -1.90 10.26
N GLU A 84 2.84 -1.95 8.94
CA GLU A 84 3.25 -3.08 8.11
C GLU A 84 4.76 -3.36 8.20
N ARG A 85 5.58 -2.31 8.13
CA ARG A 85 7.05 -2.46 8.18
C ARG A 85 7.57 -2.79 9.58
N GLU A 86 7.03 -2.13 10.60
CA GLU A 86 7.49 -2.28 11.98
C GLU A 86 7.17 -3.67 12.54
N TYR A 87 5.97 -4.19 12.25
CA TYR A 87 5.49 -5.47 12.79
C TYR A 87 5.52 -6.61 11.78
N GLY A 88 6.02 -6.39 10.56
CA GLY A 88 6.08 -7.41 9.51
C GLY A 88 4.71 -7.90 9.04
N LEU A 89 3.68 -7.04 9.10
CA LEU A 89 2.32 -7.41 8.72
C LEU A 89 2.17 -7.44 7.19
N THR A 90 1.47 -8.44 6.67
CA THR A 90 1.05 -8.45 5.25
C THR A 90 0.16 -7.25 4.93
N ARG A 91 -0.66 -6.83 5.89
CA ARG A 91 -1.55 -5.69 5.74
C ARG A 91 -1.87 -5.03 7.08
N ALA A 92 -1.88 -3.71 7.12
CA ALA A 92 -2.48 -2.92 8.19
C ALA A 92 -3.53 -1.97 7.63
N ILE A 93 -4.64 -1.83 8.36
CA ILE A 93 -5.75 -0.94 8.01
C ILE A 93 -6.06 -0.09 9.23
N VAL A 94 -6.05 1.23 9.03
CA VAL A 94 -6.34 2.20 10.09
C VAL A 94 -7.69 2.82 9.81
N ALA A 95 -8.65 2.55 10.68
CA ALA A 95 -9.96 3.17 10.61
C ALA A 95 -9.89 4.60 11.18
N ARG A 96 -10.37 5.59 10.41
CA ARG A 96 -10.50 6.96 10.91
C ARG A 96 -11.66 7.04 11.91
N LEU A 97 -11.42 7.65 13.06
CA LEU A 97 -12.48 8.04 13.98
C LEU A 97 -12.88 9.51 13.73
N PRO A 98 -14.19 9.83 13.73
CA PRO A 98 -14.63 11.23 13.64
C PRO A 98 -14.34 12.05 14.91
N SER A 99 -14.27 11.40 16.07
CA SER A 99 -13.96 11.99 17.38
C SER A 99 -13.45 10.89 18.33
N GLU A 100 -12.58 11.26 19.27
CA GLU A 100 -12.04 10.35 20.30
C GLU A 100 -13.11 9.82 21.27
N THR A 101 -14.24 10.51 21.38
CA THR A 101 -15.35 10.15 22.28
C THR A 101 -16.31 9.11 21.69
N ILE A 102 -16.15 8.75 20.41
CA ILE A 102 -17.02 7.81 19.72
C ILE A 102 -16.45 6.40 19.85
N ASP A 103 -17.33 5.41 20.09
CA ASP A 103 -16.95 4.00 20.08
C ASP A 103 -16.28 3.62 18.74
N PRO A 104 -14.99 3.19 18.75
CA PRO A 104 -14.25 2.84 17.54
C PRO A 104 -14.82 1.61 16.84
N THR A 105 -15.61 0.78 17.52
CA THR A 105 -16.05 -0.53 17.04
C THR A 105 -16.70 -0.45 15.68
N ARG A 106 -17.57 0.53 15.43
CA ARG A 106 -18.27 0.67 14.15
C ARG A 106 -17.34 1.09 13.01
N SER A 107 -16.39 1.99 13.27
CA SER A 107 -15.41 2.42 12.27
C SER A 107 -14.47 1.27 11.90
N ILE A 108 -14.01 0.51 12.90
CA ILE A 108 -13.17 -0.68 12.69
C ILE A 108 -13.95 -1.75 11.92
N ALA A 109 -15.20 -2.04 12.33
CA ALA A 109 -16.08 -2.98 11.67
C ALA A 109 -16.31 -2.64 10.18
N SER A 110 -16.54 -1.36 9.88
CA SER A 110 -16.70 -0.89 8.50
C SER A 110 -15.45 -1.13 7.65
N ALA A 111 -14.27 -0.75 8.17
CA ALA A 111 -13.01 -0.95 7.48
C ALA A 111 -12.68 -2.43 7.27
N ALA A 112 -12.91 -3.26 8.29
CA ALA A 112 -12.68 -4.70 8.22
C ALA A 112 -13.65 -5.39 7.24
N GLY A 113 -14.92 -5.00 7.23
CA GLY A 113 -15.95 -5.56 6.33
C GLY A 113 -15.66 -5.25 4.87
N GLY A 114 -15.26 -4.01 4.58
CA GLY A 114 -14.81 -3.63 3.24
C GLY A 114 -13.56 -4.40 2.80
N PHE A 115 -12.59 -4.58 3.70
CA PHE A 115 -11.37 -5.32 3.39
C PHE A 115 -11.63 -6.80 3.12
N ILE A 116 -12.36 -7.49 3.99
CA ILE A 116 -12.61 -8.93 3.83
C ILE A 116 -13.41 -9.19 2.55
N SER A 117 -14.37 -8.32 2.21
CA SER A 117 -15.17 -8.44 0.98
C SER A 117 -14.32 -8.52 -0.30
N GLY A 118 -13.15 -7.86 -0.31
CA GLY A 118 -12.20 -7.91 -1.42
C GLY A 118 -11.28 -9.13 -1.42
N LEU A 119 -11.19 -9.85 -0.30
CA LEU A 119 -10.41 -11.08 -0.17
C LEU A 119 -11.22 -12.35 -0.42
N LEU A 120 -12.54 -12.29 -0.22
CA LEU A 120 -13.42 -13.44 -0.38
C LEU A 120 -13.43 -13.94 -1.83
N ALA A 121 -13.28 -15.26 -1.99
CA ALA A 121 -13.20 -15.94 -3.26
C ALA A 121 -13.88 -17.33 -3.22
N ASP A 122 -14.22 -17.85 -4.39
CA ASP A 122 -14.79 -19.19 -4.56
C ASP A 122 -13.85 -20.27 -4.01
N ASN A 123 -14.42 -21.36 -3.49
CA ASN A 123 -13.70 -22.48 -2.88
C ASN A 123 -12.79 -22.12 -1.69
N MET A 124 -12.88 -20.89 -1.16
CA MET A 124 -12.11 -20.46 0.00
C MET A 124 -12.65 -21.09 1.29
N THR A 125 -11.76 -21.43 2.23
CA THR A 125 -12.16 -21.86 3.58
C THR A 125 -11.74 -20.81 4.58
N ILE A 126 -12.69 -20.30 5.36
CA ILE A 126 -12.48 -19.20 6.30
C ILE A 126 -12.77 -19.69 7.71
N GLY A 127 -11.77 -19.56 8.57
CA GLY A 127 -11.93 -19.75 10.00
C GLY A 127 -12.41 -18.46 10.66
N VAL A 128 -13.51 -18.54 11.41
CA VAL A 128 -14.07 -17.40 12.14
C VAL A 128 -13.95 -17.57 13.65
N GLY A 129 -13.51 -16.51 14.31
CA GLY A 129 -13.60 -16.36 15.77
C GLY A 129 -14.95 -15.79 16.20
N TRP A 130 -14.99 -15.21 17.40
CA TRP A 130 -16.15 -14.45 17.89
C TRP A 130 -15.70 -13.15 18.56
N GLY A 131 -16.59 -12.15 18.61
CA GLY A 131 -16.35 -10.87 19.27
C GLY A 131 -17.27 -9.77 18.74
N GLN A 132 -17.47 -8.71 19.52
CA GLN A 132 -18.38 -7.62 19.16
C GLN A 132 -17.96 -6.93 17.85
N THR A 133 -16.66 -6.72 17.64
CA THR A 133 -16.13 -6.12 16.41
C THR A 133 -16.37 -7.00 15.19
N LEU A 134 -16.14 -8.32 15.33
CA LEU A 134 -16.39 -9.28 14.25
C LEU A 134 -17.88 -9.30 13.89
N GLN A 135 -18.76 -9.35 14.89
CA GLN A 135 -20.20 -9.32 14.66
C GLN A 135 -20.65 -8.03 13.98
N ALA A 136 -20.15 -6.87 14.45
CA ALA A 136 -20.47 -5.58 13.84
C ALA A 136 -19.95 -5.48 12.39
N MET A 137 -18.86 -6.16 12.06
CA MET A 137 -18.26 -6.18 10.72
C MET A 137 -19.18 -6.81 9.67
N LEU A 138 -20.01 -7.79 10.06
CA LEU A 138 -20.90 -8.51 9.14
C LEU A 138 -21.80 -7.57 8.34
N SER A 139 -22.32 -6.52 8.98
CA SER A 139 -23.17 -5.51 8.35
C SER A 139 -22.48 -4.69 7.24
N PHE A 140 -21.16 -4.79 7.12
CA PHE A 140 -20.34 -4.09 6.12
C PHE A 140 -19.70 -5.04 5.10
N VAL A 141 -19.92 -6.35 5.23
CA VAL A 141 -19.48 -7.33 4.23
C VAL A 141 -20.42 -7.25 3.04
N GLN A 142 -19.86 -7.15 1.84
CA GLN A 142 -20.66 -7.13 0.61
C GLN A 142 -21.22 -8.53 0.34
N PRO A 143 -22.55 -8.69 0.25
CA PRO A 143 -23.15 -9.98 -0.08
C PRO A 143 -22.70 -10.44 -1.46
N ARG A 144 -22.11 -11.63 -1.53
CA ARG A 144 -21.66 -12.24 -2.79
C ARG A 144 -21.96 -13.73 -2.76
N ASN A 145 -22.43 -14.27 -3.88
CA ASN A 145 -22.49 -15.70 -4.06
C ASN A 145 -21.07 -16.22 -4.37
N LEU A 146 -20.52 -17.04 -3.49
CA LEU A 146 -19.15 -17.57 -3.59
C LEU A 146 -19.20 -19.11 -3.57
N PRO A 147 -19.39 -19.75 -4.73
CA PRO A 147 -19.52 -21.20 -4.81
C PRO A 147 -18.37 -21.93 -4.13
N GLY A 148 -18.70 -22.95 -3.35
CA GLY A 148 -17.72 -23.79 -2.66
C GLY A 148 -17.01 -23.10 -1.48
N MET A 149 -17.35 -21.85 -1.13
CA MET A 149 -16.84 -21.22 0.08
C MET A 149 -17.31 -21.98 1.31
N ARG A 150 -16.41 -22.16 2.29
CA ARG A 150 -16.70 -22.82 3.57
C ARG A 150 -16.35 -21.89 4.71
N VAL A 151 -17.25 -21.76 5.67
CA VAL A 151 -17.02 -21.02 6.90
C VAL A 151 -16.96 -22.01 8.06
N ILE A 152 -15.88 -22.00 8.82
CA ILE A 152 -15.67 -22.90 9.96
C ILE A 152 -15.46 -22.07 11.22
N SER A 153 -16.09 -22.46 12.33
CA SER A 153 -15.82 -21.83 13.62
C SER A 153 -14.50 -22.34 14.17
N LEU A 154 -13.60 -21.43 14.55
CA LEU A 154 -12.30 -21.76 15.15
C LEU A 154 -12.38 -21.96 16.67
N LEU A 155 -13.57 -21.77 17.27
CA LEU A 155 -13.78 -21.82 18.70
C LEU A 155 -14.87 -22.85 19.00
N GLY A 156 -14.59 -23.78 19.92
CA GLY A 156 -15.54 -24.81 20.35
C GLY A 156 -16.79 -24.21 21.00
N GLY A 157 -17.91 -24.95 20.96
CA GLY A 157 -19.20 -24.50 21.49
C GLY A 157 -19.10 -24.08 22.95
N ILE A 158 -19.21 -22.78 23.22
CA ILE A 158 -19.21 -22.26 24.58
C ILE A 158 -20.58 -22.58 25.18
N ALA A 159 -20.63 -23.49 26.15
CA ALA A 159 -21.85 -23.95 26.83
C ALA A 159 -22.55 -22.85 27.67
N MET A 160 -22.11 -21.60 27.60
CA MET A 160 -22.72 -20.49 28.34
C MET A 160 -22.57 -19.16 27.59
N ALA A 161 -23.30 -19.01 26.49
CA ALA A 161 -23.48 -17.72 25.83
C ALA A 161 -24.90 -17.21 26.07
N ARG A 162 -25.13 -16.45 27.15
CA ARG A 162 -26.42 -15.79 27.38
C ARG A 162 -26.68 -14.61 26.43
N ARG A 163 -25.83 -14.35 25.41
CA ARG A 163 -26.09 -13.29 24.41
C ARG A 163 -25.38 -13.40 23.05
N PHE A 164 -24.28 -14.14 22.88
CA PHE A 164 -23.53 -14.19 21.61
C PHE A 164 -22.86 -15.57 21.38
N ASN A 165 -23.31 -16.32 20.37
CA ASN A 165 -22.85 -17.68 20.07
C ASN A 165 -21.91 -17.71 18.84
N PRO A 166 -20.70 -18.31 18.93
CA PRO A 166 -19.77 -18.44 17.81
C PRO A 166 -20.32 -19.20 16.59
N ALA A 167 -21.22 -20.16 16.79
CA ALA A 167 -21.86 -20.88 15.69
C ALA A 167 -22.82 -19.96 14.90
N ASP A 168 -23.52 -19.06 15.59
CA ASP A 168 -24.40 -18.09 14.96
C ASP A 168 -23.61 -17.11 14.08
N PHE A 169 -22.41 -16.71 14.51
CA PHE A 169 -21.53 -15.87 13.70
C PHE A 169 -21.10 -16.56 12.40
N ALA A 170 -20.67 -17.81 12.49
CA ALA A 170 -20.29 -18.59 11.31
C ALA A 170 -21.46 -18.75 10.34
N TRP A 171 -22.67 -19.00 10.86
CA TRP A 171 -23.88 -19.10 10.05
C TRP A 171 -24.28 -17.78 9.40
N GLN A 172 -24.15 -16.65 10.10
CA GLN A 172 -24.44 -15.33 9.54
C GLN A 172 -23.41 -14.86 8.50
N PHE A 173 -22.18 -15.38 8.55
CA PHE A 173 -21.12 -15.01 7.61
C PHE A 173 -21.13 -15.84 6.31
N ALA A 174 -21.65 -17.06 6.36
CA ALA A 174 -21.75 -17.96 5.21
C ALA A 174 -22.84 -17.51 4.23
#